data_AF-F0RQV8-F1
#
_entry.id   AF-F0RQV8-F1
#
_cell.length_a   1.000
_cell.length_b   1.000
_cell.length_c   1.000
_cell.angle_alpha   90.00
_cell.angle_beta   90.00
_cell.angle_gamma   90.00
#
_symmetry.space_group_name_H-M   'P 1'
#
loop_
_entity.id
_entity.type
_entity.pdbx_description
1 polymer ?
#
loop_
_entity_poly.entity_id
_entity_poly.type
_entity_poly.pdbx_seq_one_letter_code
_entity_poly.pdbx_strand_id
1 'polypeptide(L)'
;MTLPTYRAGHIVQGEPLMIHALEDFVGELTRQRPWVKARYEEALEAVDDLLSQDTPAGLAAYLAADRAELLAALPEQPLLTEALDEFGAYLREWRWV
;
A
#
# COMPACT_ATOMS: atom_id res chain seq x y z
N MET A 1 36.40 -12.41 -23.88
CA MET A 1 35.84 -11.23 -23.19
C MET A 1 34.42 -11.58 -22.77
N THR A 2 34.25 -12.06 -21.54
CA THR A 2 32.94 -12.37 -20.95
C THR A 2 32.38 -11.10 -20.34
N LEU A 3 31.28 -10.60 -20.90
CA LEU A 3 30.54 -9.49 -20.32
C LEU A 3 30.02 -9.91 -18.93
N PRO A 4 30.13 -9.07 -17.90
CA PRO A 4 29.53 -9.38 -16.62
C PRO A 4 28.01 -9.43 -16.81
N THR A 5 27.42 -10.56 -16.47
CA THR A 5 25.97 -10.72 -16.32
C THR A 5 25.52 -9.69 -15.28
N TYR A 6 24.94 -8.59 -15.75
CA TYR A 6 24.21 -7.65 -14.91
C TYR A 6 22.97 -8.40 -14.39
N ARG A 7 23.14 -9.12 -13.28
CA ARG A 7 22.01 -9.55 -12.47
C ARG A 7 21.42 -8.27 -11.88
N ALA A 8 20.26 -7.87 -12.39
CA ALA A 8 19.39 -6.92 -11.71
C ALA A 8 19.08 -7.48 -10.31
N GLY A 9 19.93 -7.14 -9.33
CA GLY A 9 19.90 -7.64 -7.97
C GLY A 9 18.88 -6.94 -7.08
N HIS A 10 17.79 -6.41 -7.66
CA HIS A 10 16.78 -5.63 -6.93
C HIS A 10 15.37 -6.23 -7.02
N ILE A 11 15.21 -7.46 -7.50
CA ILE A 11 14.02 -8.22 -7.11
C ILE A 11 14.25 -8.60 -5.65
N VAL A 12 13.77 -7.74 -4.75
CA VAL A 12 13.78 -7.95 -3.31
C VAL A 12 13.15 -9.32 -3.06
N GLN A 13 13.98 -10.32 -2.72
CA GLN A 13 13.50 -11.62 -2.23
C GLN A 13 13.06 -11.47 -0.78
N GLY A 14 12.00 -10.68 -0.58
CA GLY A 14 11.42 -10.36 0.72
C GLY A 14 9.91 -10.22 0.58
N GLU A 15 9.22 -10.17 1.71
CA GLU A 15 7.79 -9.90 1.75
C GLU A 15 7.49 -8.54 1.07
N PRO A 16 6.49 -8.45 0.19
CA PRO A 16 6.15 -7.19 -0.46
C PRO A 16 5.78 -6.15 0.61
N LEU A 17 6.30 -4.93 0.49
CA LEU A 17 5.94 -3.83 1.38
C LEU A 17 4.58 -3.24 1.00
N MET A 18 3.87 -2.70 1.99
CA MET A 18 2.60 -2.00 1.77
C MET A 18 2.77 -0.82 0.82
N ILE A 19 3.82 -0.02 1.00
CA ILE A 19 4.10 1.16 0.18
C ILE A 19 4.17 0.86 -1.32
N HIS A 20 4.70 -0.29 -1.73
CA HIS A 20 4.78 -0.65 -3.16
C HIS A 20 3.41 -0.94 -3.75
N ALA A 21 2.54 -1.61 -3.01
CA ALA A 21 1.17 -1.84 -3.44
C ALA A 21 0.36 -0.54 -3.47
N LEU A 22 0.62 0.37 -2.52
CA LEU A 22 0.03 1.70 -2.47
C LEU A 22 0.42 2.55 -3.68
N GLU A 23 1.72 2.60 -4.03
CA GLU A 23 2.21 3.33 -5.21
C GLU A 23 1.52 2.86 -6.50
N ASP A 24 1.41 1.54 -6.69
CA ASP A 24 0.73 0.97 -7.85
C ASP A 24 -0.79 1.25 -7.84
N PHE A 25 -1.44 1.15 -6.67
CA PHE A 25 -2.86 1.50 -6.50
C PHE A 25 -3.12 2.97 -6.83
N VAL A 26 -2.30 3.89 -6.32
CA VAL A 26 -2.43 5.33 -6.58
C VAL A 26 -2.18 5.63 -8.05
N GLY A 27 -1.23 4.94 -8.69
CA GLY A 27 -1.02 5.00 -10.13
C GLY A 27 -2.27 4.63 -10.92
N GLU A 28 -2.95 3.56 -10.54
CA GLU A 28 -4.20 3.13 -11.17
C GLU A 28 -5.38 4.06 -10.87
N LEU A 29 -5.50 4.51 -9.62
CA LEU A 29 -6.52 5.47 -9.18
C LEU A 29 -6.40 6.79 -9.93
N THR A 30 -5.17 7.23 -10.21
CA THR A 30 -4.90 8.44 -11.02
C THR A 30 -5.46 8.32 -12.44
N ARG A 31 -5.45 7.11 -13.02
CA ARG A 31 -5.98 6.87 -14.38
C ARG A 31 -7.50 6.87 -14.40
N GLN A 32 -8.15 6.30 -13.39
CA GLN A 32 -9.60 6.09 -13.39
C GLN A 32 -10.37 7.23 -12.72
N ARG A 33 -9.88 7.70 -11.57
CA ARG A 33 -10.58 8.65 -10.67
C ARG A 33 -9.59 9.66 -10.07
N PRO A 34 -8.95 10.53 -10.88
CA PRO A 34 -7.93 11.46 -10.39
C PRO A 34 -8.43 12.44 -9.31
N TRP A 35 -9.73 12.71 -9.25
CA TRP A 35 -10.33 13.63 -8.27
C TRP A 35 -10.38 13.09 -6.83
N VAL A 36 -10.25 11.77 -6.61
CA VAL A 36 -10.15 11.19 -5.26
C VAL A 36 -8.73 10.80 -4.86
N LYS A 37 -7.78 10.77 -5.82
CA LYS A 37 -6.39 10.34 -5.64
C LYS A 37 -5.77 10.86 -4.34
N ALA A 38 -5.66 12.18 -4.21
CA ALA A 38 -4.94 12.81 -3.12
C ALA A 38 -5.50 12.42 -1.74
N ARG A 39 -6.83 12.26 -1.62
CA ARG A 39 -7.46 11.92 -0.34
C ARG A 39 -7.29 10.45 0.03
N TYR A 40 -7.31 9.56 -0.97
CA TYR A 40 -7.08 8.13 -0.73
C TYR A 40 -5.60 7.86 -0.44
N GLU A 41 -4.72 8.50 -1.19
CA GLU A 41 -3.27 8.47 -0.97
C GLU A 41 -2.95 8.94 0.45
N GLU A 42 -3.42 10.12 0.88
CA GLU A 42 -3.23 10.64 2.24
C GLU A 42 -3.77 9.68 3.32
N ALA A 43 -4.96 9.10 3.10
CA ALA A 43 -5.54 8.16 4.07
C ALA A 43 -4.74 6.85 4.18
N LEU A 44 -4.24 6.31 3.07
CA LEU A 44 -3.47 5.07 3.04
C LEU A 44 -2.01 5.28 3.46
N GLU A 45 -1.43 6.44 3.18
CA GLU A 45 -0.12 6.86 3.70
C GLU A 45 -0.16 6.96 5.23
N ALA A 46 -1.24 7.52 5.80
CA ALA A 46 -1.41 7.54 7.25
C ALA A 46 -1.49 6.13 7.88
N VAL A 47 -2.01 5.15 7.13
CA VAL A 47 -2.00 3.74 7.56
C VAL A 47 -0.60 3.14 7.45
N ASP A 48 0.12 3.40 6.35
CA ASP A 48 1.51 2.95 6.21
C ASP A 48 2.38 3.56 7.33
N ASP A 49 2.30 4.86 7.58
CA ASP A 49 3.02 5.54 8.66
C ASP A 49 2.72 4.94 10.04
N LEU A 50 1.45 4.58 10.30
CA LEU A 50 1.04 3.93 11.54
C LEU A 50 1.66 2.54 11.70
N LEU A 51 1.74 1.77 10.62
CA LEU A 51 2.30 0.41 10.62
C LEU A 51 3.82 0.39 10.49
N SER A 52 4.41 1.46 9.95
CA SER A 52 5.83 1.62 9.65
C SER A 52 6.63 2.30 10.78
N GLN A 53 6.05 2.48 11.97
CA GLN A 53 6.65 3.25 13.08
C GLN A 53 8.06 2.80 13.46
N ASP A 54 8.29 1.48 13.57
CA ASP A 54 9.59 0.91 13.94
C ASP A 54 10.36 0.36 12.73
N THR A 55 9.63 -0.22 11.76
CA THR A 55 10.18 -0.83 10.55
C THR A 55 9.18 -0.70 9.41
N PRO A 56 9.62 -0.58 8.14
CA PRO A 56 8.70 -0.52 7.01
C PRO A 56 7.64 -1.62 7.03
N ALA A 57 6.37 -1.24 6.88
CA ALA A 57 5.25 -2.16 6.94
C ALA A 57 5.25 -3.13 5.76
N GLY A 58 5.28 -4.43 6.08
CA GLY A 58 4.99 -5.49 5.12
C GLY A 58 3.52 -5.50 4.73
N LEU A 59 3.21 -5.95 3.52
CA LEU A 59 1.84 -6.13 3.07
C LEU A 59 1.10 -7.16 3.94
N ALA A 60 1.78 -8.19 4.47
CA ALA A 60 1.11 -9.12 5.39
C ALA A 60 0.79 -8.47 6.74
N ALA A 61 1.61 -7.51 7.21
CA ALA A 61 1.31 -6.73 8.40
C ALA A 61 0.04 -5.89 8.20
N TYR A 62 -0.11 -5.26 7.04
CA TYR A 62 -1.36 -4.58 6.67
C TYR A 62 -2.57 -5.53 6.65
N LEU A 63 -2.44 -6.71 6.04
CA LEU A 63 -3.54 -7.69 5.96
C LEU A 63 -3.91 -8.31 7.31
N ALA A 64 -2.95 -8.36 8.23
CA ALA A 64 -3.15 -8.85 9.59
C ALA A 64 -3.67 -7.76 10.54
N ALA A 65 -3.57 -6.48 10.17
CA ALA A 65 -4.01 -5.37 11.00
C ALA A 65 -5.53 -5.40 11.20
N ASP A 66 -5.97 -5.16 12.44
CA ASP A 66 -7.39 -5.08 12.73
C ASP A 66 -7.95 -3.75 12.20
N ARG A 67 -8.98 -3.85 11.34
CA ARG A 67 -9.58 -2.69 10.71
C ARG A 67 -10.20 -1.71 11.72
N ALA A 68 -10.81 -2.20 12.80
CA ALA A 68 -11.39 -1.33 13.81
C ALA A 68 -10.30 -0.59 14.58
N GLU A 69 -9.16 -1.24 14.86
CA GLU A 69 -7.99 -0.59 15.46
C GLU A 69 -7.41 0.50 14.55
N LEU A 70 -7.29 0.23 13.24
CA LEU A 70 -6.83 1.24 12.27
C LEU A 70 -7.75 2.47 12.23
N LEU A 71 -9.07 2.25 12.17
CA LEU A 71 -10.06 3.34 12.16
C LEU A 71 -10.07 4.13 13.48
N ALA A 72 -9.86 3.46 14.61
CA ALA A 72 -9.77 4.10 15.92
C ALA A 72 -8.49 4.92 16.08
N ALA A 73 -7.38 4.47 15.48
CA ALA A 73 -6.09 5.16 15.51
C ALA A 73 -6.03 6.38 14.58
N LEU A 74 -6.85 6.40 13.52
CA LEU A 74 -6.88 7.45 12.50
C LEU A 74 -8.28 8.10 12.36
N PRO A 75 -8.85 8.67 13.43
CA PRO A 75 -10.23 9.18 13.42
C PRO A 75 -10.41 10.42 12.53
N GLU A 76 -9.33 11.16 12.26
CA GLU A 76 -9.34 12.39 11.45
C GLU A 76 -9.31 12.13 9.94
N GLN A 77 -9.23 10.86 9.50
CA GLN A 77 -9.16 10.50 8.08
C GLN A 77 -10.55 10.21 7.50
N PRO A 78 -11.21 11.18 6.82
CA PRO A 78 -12.63 11.10 6.49
C PRO A 78 -12.97 10.02 5.44
N LEU A 79 -12.01 9.65 4.59
CA LEU A 79 -12.19 8.63 3.55
C LEU A 79 -11.50 7.30 3.88
N LEU A 80 -10.97 7.13 5.09
CA LEU A 80 -10.19 5.94 5.44
C LEU A 80 -10.96 4.64 5.22
N THR A 81 -12.24 4.60 5.58
CA THR A 81 -13.06 3.40 5.37
C THR A 81 -13.16 3.04 3.90
N GLU A 82 -13.50 4.02 3.05
CA GLU A 82 -13.64 3.84 1.59
C GLU A 82 -12.31 3.49 0.93
N ALA A 83 -11.23 4.17 1.32
CA ALA A 83 -9.88 3.92 0.84
C ALA A 83 -9.41 2.49 1.18
N LEU A 84 -9.68 2.00 2.39
CA LEU A 84 -9.35 0.62 2.79
C LEU A 84 -10.15 -0.42 1.98
N ASP A 85 -11.43 -0.15 1.69
CA ASP A 85 -12.26 -1.07 0.89
C ASP A 85 -11.78 -1.14 -0.56
N GLU A 86 -11.53 0.01 -1.16
CA GLU A 86 -11.04 0.14 -2.55
C GLU A 86 -9.64 -0.43 -2.70
N PHE A 87 -8.74 -0.16 -1.75
CA PHE A 87 -7.40 -0.73 -1.73
C PHE A 87 -7.45 -2.25 -1.54
N GLY A 88 -8.28 -2.75 -0.61
CA GLY A 88 -8.47 -4.18 -0.42
C GLY A 88 -9.09 -4.88 -1.65
N ALA A 89 -9.98 -4.20 -2.39
CA ALA A 89 -10.49 -4.70 -3.67
C ALA A 89 -9.38 -4.76 -4.73
N TYR A 90 -8.57 -3.70 -4.84
CA TYR A 90 -7.43 -3.63 -5.74
C TYR A 90 -6.42 -4.76 -5.48
N LEU A 91 -6.03 -4.99 -4.22
CA LEU A 91 -5.07 -6.04 -3.86
C LEU A 91 -5.53 -7.43 -4.34
N ARG A 92 -6.82 -7.73 -4.20
CA ARG A 92 -7.41 -9.01 -4.65
C ARG A 92 -7.50 -9.11 -6.17
N GLU A 93 -7.94 -8.05 -6.84
CA GLU A 93 -8.10 -8.04 -8.29
C GLU A 93 -6.76 -8.21 -9.01
N TRP A 94 -5.72 -7.56 -8.49
CA TRP A 94 -4.38 -7.54 -9.07
C TRP A 94 -3.45 -8.64 -8.51
N ARG A 95 -3.99 -9.57 -7.70
CA ARG A 95 -3.26 -10.72 -7.13
C ARG A 95 -2.02 -10.34 -6.32
N TRP A 96 -2.10 -9.22 -5.61
CA TRP A 96 -1.16 -8.94 -4.52
C TRP A 96 -1.36 -9.90 -3.34
N VAL A 97 -2.60 -10.40 -3.18
CA VAL A 97 -3.05 -11.30 -2.11
C VAL A 97 -3.96 -12.40 -2.63
#